data_AF-A0A4Q7Z9W7-F1
#
_entry.id   AF-A0A4Q7Z9W7-F1
#
_cell.length_a   1.000
_cell.length_b   1.000
_cell.length_c   1.000
_cell.angle_alpha   90.00
_cell.angle_beta   90.00
_cell.angle_gamma   90.00
#
_symmetry.space_group_name_H-M   'P 1'
#
loop_
_entity.id
_entity.type
_entity.pdbx_description
1 polymer ?
#
loop_
_entity_poly.entity_id
_entity_poly.type
_entity_poly.pdbx_seq_one_letter_code
_entity_poly.pdbx_strand_id
1 'polypeptide(L)'
;MTTSRPPGQPAAEAAPHTTTAGVPGAESGLAAPLAPTVAPPPRPATPAPLGVVASATATGPDLSGPLAAATRQIARWAAGLPGLPADDGSRYSIRRLTVAWNLDAWGRSQHTAIAHRRDLSTYLDWCQLERLDPLTARPTDLSQFRVWRELHGTRGRSAAPSTVARALASVSSWYTHLIANTEGRIPRNPLTAISRPAVSAHTSRTVGLTLAEVDQLLAHADIEAEARQASWEATPSPRQQARHLAALRDRALLRLLADLGLRIGEALARDLDDLSYNAGQRTLRFVGKGSQQRERPLPAHTLEALDDYLAARAAATGCAVDALTGPLFATTSTDGTPGRLAEPNVFTWLRRLALTAGIPAAKRLSPHSLRHAFATGARQAGVPLEDVQDAMGHADPRTTRRYDRDRHNLDRDPAHILGASRASRRATQTRAADDEGGLA
;
A
#
# COMPACT_ATOMS: atom_id res chain seq x y z
N MET A 1 66.09 13.48 23.19
CA MET A 1 65.22 14.15 22.21
C MET A 1 63.79 14.00 22.70
N THR A 2 63.29 14.60 23.79
CA THR A 2 63.26 15.98 24.28
C THR A 2 62.72 17.03 23.30
N THR A 3 61.75 17.77 23.83
CA THR A 3 61.13 19.04 23.42
C THR A 3 59.91 18.96 22.50
N SER A 4 58.83 19.72 22.68
CA SER A 4 58.40 20.59 23.79
C SER A 4 56.96 21.04 23.53
N ARG A 5 56.13 21.03 24.58
CA ARG A 5 55.01 21.96 24.79
C ARG A 5 55.61 23.30 25.25
N PRO A 6 55.03 24.48 24.95
CA PRO A 6 54.35 25.27 26.00
C PRO A 6 53.29 26.26 25.41
N PRO A 7 52.86 27.34 26.11
CA PRO A 7 51.93 27.45 27.26
C PRO A 7 50.65 28.27 26.86
N GLY A 8 49.52 28.31 27.55
CA GLY A 8 49.27 28.88 28.89
C GLY A 8 48.67 30.31 28.80
N GLN A 9 47.32 30.39 28.81
CA GLN A 9 46.38 31.33 29.46
C GLN A 9 46.80 32.79 29.85
N PRO A 10 45.85 33.76 29.91
CA PRO A 10 44.99 33.84 31.10
C PRO A 10 43.52 34.21 30.89
N ALA A 11 42.78 33.98 31.97
CA ALA A 11 41.37 34.30 32.22
C ALA A 11 41.10 35.81 32.25
N ALA A 12 39.87 36.20 31.90
CA ALA A 12 39.30 37.50 32.22
C ALA A 12 38.13 37.31 33.19
N GLU A 13 38.23 38.08 34.26
CA GLU A 13 37.50 38.09 35.51
C GLU A 13 36.18 38.87 35.40
N ALA A 14 35.25 38.56 36.27
CA ALA A 14 33.96 39.23 36.41
C ALA A 14 34.10 40.62 37.02
N ALA A 15 33.23 41.55 36.63
CA ALA A 15 32.78 42.63 37.51
C ALA A 15 31.35 43.12 37.14
N PRO A 16 30.51 43.49 38.13
CA PRO A 16 29.10 43.82 37.97
C PRO A 16 28.82 45.33 38.05
N HIS A 17 27.74 45.80 37.43
CA HIS A 17 27.10 47.10 37.70
C HIS A 17 25.57 46.92 37.57
N THR A 18 24.83 46.79 38.68
CA THR A 18 24.09 47.85 39.41
C THR A 18 23.08 48.67 38.57
N THR A 19 21.79 48.42 38.84
CA THR A 19 20.68 49.36 39.22
C THR A 19 20.60 50.69 38.44
N THR A 20 19.44 51.14 37.92
CA THR A 20 18.38 51.83 38.69
C THR A 20 17.22 52.24 37.76
N ALA A 21 16.02 52.37 38.35
CA ALA A 21 14.85 53.18 37.93
C ALA A 21 14.00 52.65 36.74
N GLY A 22 12.69 52.40 36.82
CA GLY A 22 11.68 52.87 37.77
C GLY A 22 11.03 54.17 37.29
N VAL A 23 9.93 54.08 36.53
CA VAL A 23 8.86 55.11 36.47
C VAL A 23 7.51 54.41 36.25
N PRO A 24 6.45 54.76 37.01
CA PRO A 24 5.12 54.18 36.93
C PRO A 24 4.15 55.01 36.08
N GLY A 25 3.00 54.42 35.75
CA GLY A 25 1.76 55.16 35.47
C GLY A 25 1.27 55.09 34.03
N ALA A 26 0.09 54.48 33.84
CA ALA A 26 -1.09 55.15 33.29
C ALA A 26 -2.18 54.10 33.06
N GLU A 27 -3.14 54.06 33.97
CA GLU A 27 -4.48 53.60 33.68
C GLU A 27 -5.05 54.46 32.54
N SER A 28 -5.59 53.81 31.51
CA SER A 28 -6.60 54.43 30.65
C SER A 28 -7.57 53.36 30.19
N GLY A 29 -8.74 53.37 30.83
CA GLY A 29 -9.90 52.63 30.40
C GLY A 29 -10.35 53.11 29.02
N LEU A 30 -10.49 52.17 28.11
CA LEU A 30 -11.33 52.30 26.94
C LEU A 30 -12.30 51.13 26.98
N ALA A 31 -13.50 51.45 27.47
CA ALA A 31 -14.67 50.60 27.46
C ALA A 31 -15.00 50.21 26.01
N ALA A 32 -14.91 48.92 25.71
CA ALA A 32 -15.48 48.36 24.50
C ALA A 32 -17.02 48.32 24.63
N PRO A 33 -17.78 48.63 23.57
CA PRO A 33 -19.23 48.68 23.63
C PRO A 33 -19.81 47.28 23.91
N LEU A 34 -20.72 47.23 24.90
CA LEU A 34 -21.51 46.06 25.28
C LEU A 34 -22.29 45.55 24.06
N ALA A 35 -21.95 44.34 23.60
CA ALA A 35 -22.79 43.58 22.68
C ALA A 35 -24.14 43.25 23.38
N PRO A 36 -25.28 43.28 22.66
CA PRO A 36 -26.57 42.94 23.25
C PRO A 36 -26.53 41.49 23.76
N THR A 37 -26.90 41.33 25.03
CA THR A 37 -27.00 40.03 25.70
C THR A 37 -28.14 39.23 25.07
N VAL A 38 -27.83 38.42 24.07
CA VAL A 38 -28.74 37.37 23.59
C VAL A 38 -28.82 36.32 24.68
N ALA A 39 -30.00 36.16 25.28
CA ALA A 39 -30.26 35.10 26.24
C ALA A 39 -29.87 33.74 25.61
N PRO A 40 -29.11 32.89 26.30
CA PRO A 40 -28.81 31.55 25.79
C PRO A 40 -30.14 30.80 25.57
N PRO A 41 -30.29 30.05 24.47
CA PRO A 41 -31.49 29.27 24.24
C PRO A 41 -31.75 28.35 25.45
N PRO A 42 -33.03 28.08 25.80
CA PRO A 42 -33.35 27.21 26.92
C PRO A 42 -32.64 25.87 26.73
N ARG A 43 -31.99 25.38 27.79
CA ARG A 43 -31.36 24.06 27.79
C ARG A 43 -32.41 23.04 27.30
N PRO A 44 -32.06 22.16 26.35
CA PRO A 44 -32.98 21.09 25.96
C PRO A 44 -33.37 20.33 27.22
N ALA A 45 -34.68 20.07 27.37
CA ALA A 45 -35.22 19.30 28.48
C ALA A 45 -34.39 18.02 28.66
N THR A 46 -34.10 17.68 29.91
CA THR A 46 -33.42 16.45 30.31
C THR A 46 -34.02 15.29 29.49
N PRO A 47 -33.24 14.54 28.69
CA PRO A 47 -33.81 13.43 27.94
C PRO A 47 -34.44 12.48 28.96
N ALA A 48 -35.69 12.10 28.72
CA ALA A 48 -36.37 11.08 29.50
C ALA A 48 -35.45 9.86 29.62
N PRO A 49 -35.39 9.19 30.79
CA PRO A 49 -34.59 7.98 30.93
C PRO A 49 -34.98 7.03 29.81
N LEU A 50 -33.98 6.58 29.04
CA LEU A 50 -34.20 5.62 27.96
C LEU A 50 -34.98 4.44 28.53
N GLY A 51 -36.24 4.34 28.14
CA GLY A 51 -37.11 3.25 28.56
C GLY A 51 -36.41 1.94 28.23
N VAL A 52 -36.34 1.04 29.20
CA VAL A 52 -35.88 -0.33 28.99
C VAL A 52 -36.80 -0.94 27.95
N VAL A 53 -36.32 -0.99 26.70
CA VAL A 53 -37.03 -1.65 25.62
C VAL A 53 -37.05 -3.13 25.99
N ALA A 54 -38.24 -3.63 26.29
CA ALA A 54 -38.49 -5.05 26.51
C ALA A 54 -37.90 -5.84 25.35
N SER A 55 -37.13 -6.87 25.70
CA SER A 55 -36.39 -7.75 24.81
C SER A 55 -37.32 -8.38 23.77
N ALA A 56 -37.47 -7.75 22.61
CA ALA A 56 -37.83 -8.45 21.40
C ALA A 56 -36.69 -9.42 21.09
N THR A 57 -37.02 -10.68 20.85
CA THR A 57 -36.11 -11.70 20.32
C THR A 57 -35.66 -11.31 18.91
N ALA A 58 -34.83 -10.27 18.82
CA ALA A 58 -34.01 -10.02 17.67
C ALA A 58 -32.94 -11.11 17.69
N THR A 59 -32.99 -12.01 16.72
CA THR A 59 -31.85 -12.85 16.36
C THR A 59 -30.64 -11.93 16.29
N GLY A 60 -29.72 -12.07 17.26
CA GLY A 60 -28.55 -11.21 17.35
C GLY A 60 -27.81 -11.20 16.01
N PRO A 61 -27.05 -10.12 15.70
CA PRO A 61 -26.33 -10.03 14.44
C PRO A 61 -25.51 -11.29 14.23
N ASP A 62 -25.56 -11.87 13.04
CA ASP A 62 -24.84 -13.10 12.72
C ASP A 62 -23.32 -12.94 13.00
N LEU A 63 -22.87 -13.51 14.11
CA LEU A 63 -21.47 -13.48 14.57
C LEU A 63 -20.63 -14.61 13.95
N SER A 64 -21.13 -15.30 12.93
CA SER A 64 -20.40 -16.32 12.18
C SER A 64 -19.60 -15.74 11.00
N GLY A 65 -19.90 -14.50 10.59
CA GLY A 65 -19.25 -13.83 9.46
C GLY A 65 -17.74 -13.54 9.64
N PRO A 66 -17.05 -13.17 8.55
CA PRO A 66 -15.60 -12.96 8.51
C PRO A 66 -15.10 -11.88 9.48
N LEU A 67 -15.91 -10.84 9.74
CA LEU A 67 -15.58 -9.79 10.72
C LEU A 67 -15.52 -10.34 12.15
N ALA A 68 -16.45 -11.24 12.51
CA ALA A 68 -16.49 -11.85 13.82
C ALA A 68 -15.32 -12.84 14.01
N ALA A 69 -14.97 -13.59 12.96
CA ALA A 69 -13.78 -14.44 12.95
C ALA A 69 -12.49 -13.62 13.12
N ALA A 70 -12.34 -12.52 12.38
CA ALA A 70 -11.22 -11.60 12.51
C ALA A 70 -11.13 -10.98 13.91
N THR A 71 -12.27 -10.56 14.47
CA THR A 71 -12.37 -10.02 15.83
C THR A 71 -11.87 -11.02 16.88
N ARG A 72 -12.33 -12.28 16.81
CA ARG A 72 -11.86 -13.35 17.69
C ARG A 72 -10.36 -13.63 17.54
N GLN A 73 -9.84 -13.60 16.31
CA GLN A 73 -8.41 -13.79 16.06
C GLN A 73 -7.57 -12.66 16.65
N ILE A 74 -7.99 -11.40 16.45
CA ILE A 74 -7.29 -10.22 16.96
C ILE A 74 -7.36 -10.17 18.49
N ALA A 75 -8.51 -10.47 19.09
CA ALA A 75 -8.65 -10.55 20.54
C ALA A 75 -7.72 -11.60 21.16
N ARG A 76 -7.65 -12.81 20.58
CA ARG A 76 -6.71 -13.85 21.03
C ARG A 76 -5.25 -13.42 20.92
N TRP A 77 -4.88 -12.77 19.82
CA TRP A 77 -3.54 -12.20 19.66
C TRP A 77 -3.25 -11.16 20.75
N ALA A 78 -4.16 -10.21 20.98
CA ALA A 78 -3.97 -9.15 21.97
C ALA A 78 -3.90 -9.69 23.41
N ALA A 79 -4.62 -10.77 23.71
CA ALA A 79 -4.53 -11.45 25.01
C ALA A 79 -3.15 -12.09 25.26
N GLY A 80 -2.48 -12.55 24.20
CA GLY A 80 -1.14 -13.14 24.27
C GLY A 80 0.01 -12.13 24.28
N LEU A 81 -0.24 -10.83 24.16
CA LEU A 81 0.82 -9.82 24.13
C LEU A 81 1.48 -9.65 25.51
N PRO A 82 2.82 -9.70 25.60
CA PRO A 82 3.53 -9.45 26.85
C PRO A 82 3.56 -7.96 27.20
N GLY A 83 3.89 -7.64 28.45
CA GLY A 83 4.11 -6.26 28.92
C GLY A 83 2.86 -5.38 29.03
N LEU A 84 1.69 -5.81 28.52
CA LEU A 84 0.43 -5.08 28.70
C LEU A 84 -0.29 -5.51 29.98
N PRO A 85 -0.94 -4.59 30.71
CA PRO A 85 -1.79 -4.93 31.85
C PRO A 85 -2.88 -5.94 31.49
N ALA A 86 -3.32 -6.75 32.46
CA ALA A 86 -4.49 -7.62 32.28
C ALA A 86 -5.74 -6.78 31.94
N ASP A 87 -6.73 -7.41 31.29
CA ASP A 87 -8.00 -6.74 31.04
C ASP A 87 -8.70 -6.48 32.39
N ASP A 88 -8.93 -5.21 32.72
CA ASP A 88 -9.60 -4.76 33.94
C ASP A 88 -11.13 -4.72 33.79
N GLY A 89 -11.64 -5.18 32.64
CA GLY A 89 -13.07 -5.15 32.28
C GLY A 89 -13.53 -3.79 31.75
N SER A 90 -12.70 -2.75 31.82
CA SER A 90 -13.01 -1.43 31.26
C SER A 90 -13.10 -1.50 29.74
N ARG A 91 -14.05 -0.77 29.15
CA ARG A 91 -14.11 -0.55 27.69
C ARG A 91 -12.80 0.05 27.16
N TYR A 92 -12.10 0.81 27.98
CA TYR A 92 -10.85 1.51 27.64
C TYR A 92 -9.61 0.84 28.27
N SER A 93 -9.69 -0.46 28.59
CA SER A 93 -8.51 -1.23 28.96
C SER A 93 -7.49 -1.25 27.81
N ILE A 94 -6.19 -1.27 28.14
CA ILE A 94 -5.13 -1.16 27.12
C ILE A 94 -5.22 -2.32 26.11
N ARG A 95 -5.58 -3.53 26.56
CA ARG A 95 -5.76 -4.68 25.66
C ARG A 95 -6.95 -4.49 24.72
N ARG A 96 -8.08 -4.00 25.20
CA ARG A 96 -9.26 -3.72 24.36
C ARG A 96 -9.00 -2.59 23.37
N LEU A 97 -8.30 -1.53 23.78
CA LEU A 97 -7.86 -0.47 22.86
C LEU A 97 -6.89 -0.99 21.81
N THR A 98 -5.99 -1.91 22.18
CA THR A 98 -5.08 -2.56 21.21
C THR A 98 -5.84 -3.40 20.18
N VAL A 99 -6.91 -4.08 20.60
CA VAL A 99 -7.83 -4.80 19.68
C VAL A 99 -8.54 -3.80 18.75
N ALA A 100 -9.13 -2.74 19.31
CA ALA A 100 -9.85 -1.72 18.55
C ALA A 100 -8.96 -1.04 17.50
N TRP A 101 -7.74 -0.64 17.89
CA TRP A 101 -6.72 -0.10 16.98
C TRP A 101 -6.42 -1.04 15.82
N ASN A 102 -6.26 -2.34 16.07
CA ASN A 102 -5.96 -3.29 15.01
C ASN A 102 -7.17 -3.60 14.12
N LEU A 103 -8.39 -3.59 14.67
CA LEU A 103 -9.63 -3.72 13.91
C LEU A 103 -9.85 -2.52 12.98
N ASP A 104 -9.59 -1.31 13.44
CA ASP A 104 -9.61 -0.11 12.59
C ASP A 104 -8.59 -0.20 11.44
N ALA A 105 -7.38 -0.68 11.73
CA ALA A 105 -6.39 -0.95 10.70
C ALA A 105 -6.87 -2.05 9.73
N TRP A 106 -7.56 -3.08 10.21
CA TRP A 106 -8.08 -4.20 9.41
C TRP A 106 -9.17 -3.75 8.45
N GLY A 107 -10.09 -2.90 8.93
CA GLY A 107 -11.15 -2.30 8.10
C GLY A 107 -10.60 -1.47 6.94
N ARG A 108 -9.42 -0.85 7.12
CA ARG A 108 -8.74 -0.08 6.07
C ARG A 108 -7.86 -0.94 5.16
N SER A 109 -7.14 -1.91 5.73
CA SER A 109 -6.21 -2.78 5.01
C SER A 109 -5.80 -3.97 5.89
N GLN A 110 -6.23 -5.17 5.50
CA GLN A 110 -5.88 -6.40 6.21
C GLN A 110 -4.36 -6.62 6.31
N HIS A 111 -3.62 -6.31 5.24
CA HIS A 111 -2.16 -6.38 5.23
C HIS A 111 -1.53 -5.40 6.24
N THR A 112 -2.09 -4.20 6.35
CA THR A 112 -1.64 -3.20 7.33
C THR A 112 -1.91 -3.71 8.75
N ALA A 113 -3.07 -4.29 9.02
CA ALA A 113 -3.38 -4.88 10.33
C ALA A 113 -2.43 -6.03 10.69
N ILE A 114 -2.13 -6.93 9.75
CA ILE A 114 -1.18 -8.03 9.96
C ILE A 114 0.23 -7.50 10.24
N ALA A 115 0.69 -6.53 9.45
CA ALA A 115 1.97 -5.86 9.66
C ALA A 115 2.04 -5.19 11.04
N HIS A 116 0.97 -4.50 11.42
CA HIS A 116 0.83 -3.86 12.72
C HIS A 116 0.90 -4.84 13.88
N ARG A 117 0.18 -5.99 13.78
CA ARG A 117 0.24 -7.04 14.80
C ARG A 117 1.66 -7.56 14.97
N ARG A 118 2.33 -7.88 13.86
CA ARG A 118 3.71 -8.38 13.87
C ARG A 118 4.66 -7.38 14.51
N ASP A 119 4.61 -6.13 14.09
CA ASP A 119 5.54 -5.11 14.58
C ASP A 119 5.29 -4.75 16.05
N LEU A 120 4.02 -4.68 16.48
CA LEU A 120 3.68 -4.44 17.88
C LEU A 120 4.09 -5.63 18.76
N SER A 121 3.85 -6.87 18.33
CA SER A 121 4.35 -8.05 19.05
C SER A 121 5.86 -8.00 19.22
N THR A 122 6.61 -7.74 18.13
CA THR A 122 8.08 -7.60 18.21
C THR A 122 8.53 -6.50 19.17
N TYR A 123 7.82 -5.38 19.22
CA TYR A 123 8.12 -4.30 20.17
C TYR A 123 7.86 -4.71 21.62
N LEU A 124 6.71 -5.33 21.89
CA LEU A 124 6.34 -5.74 23.25
C LEU A 124 7.20 -6.91 23.77
N ASP A 125 7.61 -7.82 22.90
CA ASP A 125 8.59 -8.87 23.22
C ASP A 125 9.94 -8.23 23.61
N TRP A 126 10.37 -7.20 22.87
CA TRP A 126 11.59 -6.45 23.20
C TRP A 126 11.44 -5.71 24.54
N CYS A 127 10.31 -5.06 24.80
CA CYS A 127 10.05 -4.44 26.11
C CYS A 127 10.12 -5.47 27.24
N GLN A 128 9.58 -6.67 27.05
CA GLN A 128 9.67 -7.74 28.05
C GLN A 128 11.13 -8.17 28.27
N LEU A 129 11.91 -8.34 27.20
CA LEU A 129 13.32 -8.70 27.26
C LEU A 129 14.15 -7.67 28.06
N GLU A 130 13.92 -6.37 27.78
CA GLU A 130 14.61 -5.26 28.44
C GLU A 130 13.98 -4.86 29.80
N ARG A 131 12.93 -5.57 30.24
CA ARG A 131 12.17 -5.29 31.48
C ARG A 131 11.62 -3.86 31.52
N LEU A 132 11.17 -3.36 30.37
CA LEU A 132 10.58 -2.05 30.20
C LEU A 132 9.05 -2.16 30.20
N ASP A 133 8.40 -1.26 30.94
CA ASP A 133 6.96 -1.06 30.82
C ASP A 133 6.67 -0.21 29.57
N PRO A 134 5.95 -0.77 28.57
CA PRO A 134 5.64 -0.04 27.34
C PRO A 134 4.77 1.21 27.60
N LEU A 135 4.03 1.29 28.70
CA LEU A 135 3.16 2.44 28.99
C LEU A 135 3.94 3.65 29.54
N THR A 136 5.14 3.42 30.06
CA THR A 136 6.02 4.46 30.62
C THR A 136 7.32 4.66 29.82
N ALA A 137 7.44 3.99 28.68
CA ALA A 137 8.58 4.07 27.78
C ALA A 137 8.88 5.51 27.32
N ARG A 138 10.17 5.84 27.19
CA ARG A 138 10.70 7.16 26.87
C ARG A 138 11.39 7.15 25.50
N PRO A 139 11.64 8.33 24.89
CA PRO A 139 12.33 8.41 23.61
C PRO A 139 13.70 7.69 23.55
N THR A 140 14.42 7.62 24.68
CA THR A 140 15.67 6.86 24.78
C THR A 140 15.45 5.36 24.56
N ASP A 141 14.43 4.79 25.19
CA ASP A 141 14.09 3.36 25.06
C ASP A 141 13.73 3.03 23.61
N LEU A 142 12.91 3.86 22.97
CA LEU A 142 12.52 3.65 21.59
C LEU A 142 13.69 3.87 20.61
N SER A 143 14.70 4.66 20.99
CA SER A 143 15.95 4.75 20.25
C SER A 143 16.78 3.47 20.35
N GLN A 144 16.78 2.82 21.52
CA GLN A 144 17.39 1.50 21.67
C GLN A 144 16.61 0.43 20.90
N PHE A 145 15.28 0.45 20.94
CA PHE A 145 14.45 -0.43 20.12
C PHE A 145 14.75 -0.28 18.62
N ARG A 146 14.94 0.94 18.13
CA ARG A 146 15.34 1.19 16.73
C ARG A 146 16.63 0.45 16.38
N VAL A 147 17.68 0.61 17.20
CA VAL A 147 18.98 -0.04 16.98
C VAL A 147 18.85 -1.56 17.12
N TRP A 148 18.15 -2.03 18.15
CA TRP A 148 17.90 -3.45 18.35
C TRP A 148 17.18 -4.05 17.14
N ARG A 149 16.16 -3.38 16.61
CA ARG A 149 15.40 -3.82 15.44
C ARG A 149 16.25 -3.86 14.18
N GLU A 150 17.17 -2.91 14.04
CA GLU A 150 18.15 -2.88 12.95
C GLU A 150 19.08 -4.09 13.01
N LEU A 151 19.58 -4.45 14.19
CA LEU A 151 20.46 -5.61 14.38
C LEU A 151 19.71 -6.95 14.25
N HIS A 152 18.45 -7.00 14.71
CA HIS A 152 17.64 -8.23 14.77
C HIS A 152 16.65 -8.32 13.60
N GLY A 153 17.18 -8.32 12.37
CA GLY A 153 16.39 -8.64 11.18
C GLY A 153 16.15 -10.15 11.01
N THR A 154 15.71 -10.56 9.82
CA THR A 154 15.38 -11.96 9.56
C THR A 154 16.62 -12.76 9.15
N ARG A 155 16.73 -14.01 9.64
CA ARG A 155 17.78 -14.99 9.25
C ARG A 155 19.21 -14.49 9.55
N GLY A 156 19.42 -13.91 10.74
CA GLY A 156 20.74 -13.46 11.18
C GLY A 156 21.30 -12.26 10.42
N ARG A 157 20.45 -11.50 9.73
CA ARG A 157 20.82 -10.27 8.99
C ARG A 157 20.17 -9.07 9.62
N SER A 158 20.79 -7.90 9.46
CA SER A 158 20.19 -6.62 9.84
C SER A 158 18.88 -6.36 9.09
N ALA A 159 17.93 -5.72 9.76
CA ALA A 159 16.68 -5.31 9.13
C ALA A 159 16.92 -4.18 8.14
N ALA A 160 16.25 -4.22 6.99
CA ALA A 160 16.30 -3.13 6.02
C ALA A 160 15.74 -1.82 6.64
N PRO A 161 16.25 -0.64 6.26
CA PRO A 161 15.77 0.66 6.77
C PRO A 161 14.25 0.84 6.68
N SER A 162 13.63 0.34 5.60
CA SER A 162 12.17 0.36 5.40
C SER A 162 11.41 -0.53 6.38
N THR A 163 11.99 -1.66 6.78
CA THR A 163 11.42 -2.56 7.79
C THR A 163 11.43 -1.89 9.16
N VAL A 164 12.53 -1.24 9.51
CA VAL A 164 12.68 -0.49 10.77
C VAL A 164 11.71 0.70 10.79
N ALA A 165 11.70 1.52 9.74
CA ALA A 165 10.81 2.68 9.63
C ALA A 165 9.32 2.29 9.74
N ARG A 166 8.91 1.17 9.12
CA ARG A 166 7.54 0.63 9.23
C ARG A 166 7.22 0.16 10.64
N ALA A 167 8.14 -0.54 11.31
CA ALA A 167 7.93 -1.00 12.68
C ALA A 167 7.74 0.18 13.64
N LEU A 168 8.60 1.20 13.55
CA LEU A 168 8.47 2.44 14.32
C LEU A 168 7.16 3.19 13.99
N ALA A 169 6.72 3.18 12.73
CA ALA A 169 5.44 3.78 12.35
C ALA A 169 4.24 3.05 12.97
N SER A 170 4.27 1.71 12.99
CA SER A 170 3.23 0.89 13.61
C SER A 170 3.13 1.15 15.11
N VAL A 171 4.25 1.10 15.83
CA VAL A 171 4.30 1.37 17.28
C VAL A 171 3.87 2.81 17.58
N SER A 172 4.29 3.78 16.76
CA SER A 172 3.86 5.17 16.89
C SER A 172 2.35 5.32 16.70
N SER A 173 1.76 4.64 15.71
CA SER A 173 0.30 4.65 15.51
C SER A 173 -0.46 4.05 16.68
N TRP A 174 0.07 2.99 17.31
CA TRP A 174 -0.51 2.39 18.51
C TRP A 174 -0.49 3.37 19.69
N TYR A 175 0.65 4.02 19.98
CA TYR A 175 0.72 5.07 21.00
C TYR A 175 -0.26 6.21 20.74
N THR A 176 -0.33 6.70 19.50
CA THR A 176 -1.29 7.76 19.13
C THR A 176 -2.73 7.35 19.40
N HIS A 177 -3.09 6.09 19.11
CA HIS A 177 -4.41 5.57 19.42
C HIS A 177 -4.66 5.51 20.93
N LEU A 178 -3.69 5.06 21.73
CA LEU A 178 -3.85 5.01 23.18
C LEU A 178 -3.95 6.42 23.79
N ILE A 179 -3.14 7.38 23.36
CA ILE A 179 -3.21 8.77 23.84
C ILE A 179 -4.62 9.34 23.63
N ALA A 180 -5.20 9.10 22.46
CA ALA A 180 -6.54 9.58 22.12
C ALA A 180 -7.67 8.92 22.95
N ASN A 181 -7.43 7.75 23.56
CA ASN A 181 -8.46 6.92 24.19
C ASN A 181 -8.21 6.59 25.66
N THR A 182 -7.20 7.20 26.29
CA THR A 182 -6.83 6.88 27.68
C THR A 182 -6.84 8.08 28.63
N GLU A 183 -7.44 9.21 28.20
CA GLU A 183 -7.66 10.40 29.04
C GLU A 183 -6.40 10.85 29.81
N GLY A 184 -5.23 10.80 29.14
CA GLY A 184 -3.96 11.23 29.72
C GLY A 184 -3.16 10.16 30.48
N ARG A 185 -3.68 8.93 30.68
CA ARG A 185 -2.87 7.81 31.23
C ARG A 185 -1.62 7.54 30.39
N ILE A 186 -1.72 7.76 29.07
CA ILE A 186 -0.57 7.84 28.19
C ILE A 186 -0.51 9.29 27.67
N PRO A 187 0.40 10.12 28.21
CA PRO A 187 0.39 11.56 27.92
C PRO A 187 1.10 11.93 26.62
N ARG A 188 1.96 11.06 26.08
CA ARG A 188 2.79 11.38 24.92
C ARG A 188 3.18 10.15 24.11
N ASN A 189 3.49 10.39 22.84
CA ASN A 189 4.05 9.36 21.95
C ASN A 189 5.59 9.43 22.02
N PRO A 190 6.28 8.40 22.55
CA PRO A 190 7.75 8.44 22.68
C PRO A 190 8.48 8.44 21.34
N LEU A 191 7.77 8.15 20.23
CA LEU A 191 8.33 8.13 18.88
C LEU A 191 8.27 9.48 18.16
N THR A 192 7.64 10.50 18.73
CA THR A 192 7.54 11.83 18.08
C THR A 192 8.91 12.49 17.92
N ALA A 193 9.82 12.28 18.88
CA ALA A 193 11.17 12.85 18.88
C ALA A 193 12.22 11.97 18.16
N ILE A 194 11.81 10.83 17.58
CA ILE A 194 12.72 9.85 17.02
C ILE A 194 12.71 9.90 15.50
N SER A 195 13.87 10.21 14.92
CA SER A 195 14.09 10.09 13.48
C SER A 195 13.96 8.63 13.03
N ARG A 196 13.09 8.39 12.06
CA ARG A 196 12.97 7.10 11.37
C ARG A 196 14.06 7.02 10.30
N PRO A 197 14.57 5.83 9.97
CA PRO A 197 15.54 5.68 8.89
C PRO A 197 15.03 6.26 7.58
N ALA A 198 15.88 6.99 6.87
CA ALA A 198 15.54 7.49 5.54
C ALA A 198 15.35 6.31 4.59
N VAL A 199 14.15 6.21 4.01
CA VAL A 199 13.87 5.25 2.93
C VAL A 199 13.88 6.05 1.65
N SER A 200 14.87 5.82 0.78
CA SER A 200 14.94 6.54 -0.50
C SER A 200 13.65 6.28 -1.29
N ALA A 201 12.93 7.34 -1.60
CA ALA A 201 11.75 7.27 -2.47
C ALA A 201 12.13 6.95 -3.93
N HIS A 202 13.42 7.09 -4.27
CA HIS A 202 13.94 7.10 -5.63
C HIS A 202 14.56 5.78 -6.11
N THR A 203 14.75 4.79 -5.23
CA THR A 203 15.35 3.50 -5.60
C THR A 203 14.36 2.37 -5.32
N SER A 204 13.70 1.88 -6.37
CA SER A 204 12.90 0.67 -6.26
C SER A 204 13.86 -0.52 -6.14
N ARG A 205 13.80 -1.26 -5.02
CA ARG A 205 14.48 -2.57 -4.89
C ARG A 205 13.86 -3.65 -5.78
N THR A 206 12.75 -3.35 -6.44
CA THR A 206 12.11 -4.28 -7.37
C THR A 206 13.05 -4.55 -8.52
N VAL A 207 13.38 -5.82 -8.74
CA VAL A 207 14.06 -6.26 -9.95
C VAL A 207 13.17 -5.88 -11.12
N GLY A 208 13.65 -4.95 -11.95
CA GLY A 208 13.01 -4.59 -13.21
C GLY A 208 13.25 -5.69 -14.22
N LEU A 209 12.17 -6.17 -14.83
CA LEU A 209 12.26 -6.94 -16.07
C LEU A 209 12.44 -5.95 -17.23
N THR A 210 13.27 -6.30 -18.20
CA THR A 210 13.27 -5.69 -19.52
C THR A 210 12.01 -6.08 -20.29
N LEU A 211 11.64 -5.33 -21.33
CA LEU A 211 10.49 -5.69 -22.17
C LEU A 211 10.69 -7.05 -22.84
N ALA A 212 11.90 -7.33 -23.34
CA ALA A 212 12.25 -8.63 -23.90
C ALA A 212 12.07 -9.78 -22.88
N GLU A 213 12.44 -9.58 -21.61
CA GLU A 213 12.21 -10.59 -20.57
C GLU A 213 10.72 -10.77 -20.25
N VAL A 214 9.88 -9.73 -20.38
CA VAL A 214 8.42 -9.85 -20.27
C VAL A 214 7.87 -10.66 -21.44
N ASP A 215 8.27 -10.33 -22.67
CA ASP A 215 7.83 -11.05 -23.87
C ASP A 215 8.25 -12.53 -23.80
N GLN A 216 9.45 -12.80 -23.30
CA GLN A 216 9.94 -14.16 -23.06
C GLN A 216 9.11 -14.91 -21.99
N LEU A 217 8.66 -14.24 -20.92
CA LEU A 217 7.73 -14.84 -19.96
C LEU A 217 6.39 -15.18 -20.59
N LEU A 218 5.83 -14.27 -21.39
CA LEU A 218 4.54 -14.45 -22.04
C LEU A 218 4.58 -15.61 -23.04
N ALA A 219 5.59 -15.63 -23.92
CA ALA A 219 5.81 -16.72 -24.86
C ALA A 219 6.01 -18.07 -24.14
N HIS A 220 6.74 -18.09 -23.02
CA HIS A 220 6.95 -19.32 -22.27
C HIS A 220 5.67 -19.82 -21.56
N ALA A 221 4.78 -18.91 -21.16
CA ALA A 221 3.46 -19.29 -20.64
C ALA A 221 2.55 -19.87 -21.73
N ASP A 222 2.64 -19.36 -22.97
CA ASP A 222 1.93 -19.92 -24.13
C ASP A 222 2.42 -21.35 -24.41
N ILE A 223 3.74 -21.55 -24.48
CA ILE A 223 4.36 -22.88 -24.65
C ILE A 223 3.95 -23.84 -23.51
N GLU A 224 3.91 -23.40 -22.25
CA GLU A 224 3.47 -24.25 -21.14
C GLU A 224 1.98 -24.65 -21.30
N ALA A 225 1.12 -23.74 -21.76
CA ALA A 225 -0.29 -24.02 -21.98
C ALA A 225 -0.51 -25.06 -23.10
N GLU A 226 0.16 -24.87 -24.24
CA GLU A 226 0.12 -25.79 -25.39
C GLU A 226 0.65 -27.18 -25.04
N ALA A 227 1.81 -27.25 -24.37
CA ALA A 227 2.38 -28.53 -23.95
C ALA A 227 1.46 -29.31 -23.00
N ARG A 228 0.71 -28.60 -22.14
CA ARG A 228 -0.26 -29.21 -21.22
C ARG A 228 -1.54 -29.63 -21.93
N GLN A 229 -1.96 -28.90 -22.95
CA GLN A 229 -3.06 -29.30 -23.82
C GLN A 229 -2.72 -30.60 -24.55
N ALA A 230 -1.59 -30.64 -25.26
CA ALA A 230 -1.14 -31.83 -25.98
C ALA A 230 -0.99 -33.04 -25.05
N SER A 231 -0.48 -32.82 -23.83
CA SER A 231 -0.41 -33.89 -22.82
C SER A 231 -1.80 -34.42 -22.46
N TRP A 232 -2.77 -33.53 -22.22
CA TRP A 232 -4.14 -33.90 -21.87
C TRP A 232 -4.85 -34.63 -23.00
N GLU A 233 -4.71 -34.16 -24.24
CA GLU A 233 -5.28 -34.81 -25.43
C GLU A 233 -4.70 -36.20 -25.66
N ALA A 234 -3.39 -36.37 -25.42
CA ALA A 234 -2.72 -37.67 -25.56
C ALA A 234 -3.11 -38.68 -24.46
N THR A 235 -3.47 -38.25 -23.25
CA THR A 235 -3.87 -39.17 -22.17
C THR A 235 -4.97 -38.57 -21.27
N PRO A 236 -6.22 -38.45 -21.77
CA PRO A 236 -7.28 -37.77 -21.06
C PRO A 236 -7.49 -38.31 -19.64
N SER A 237 -7.27 -37.46 -18.64
CA SER A 237 -7.48 -37.78 -17.23
C SER A 237 -7.81 -36.53 -16.42
N PRO A 238 -8.55 -36.65 -15.30
CA PRO A 238 -8.91 -35.49 -14.46
C PRO A 238 -7.69 -34.69 -14.01
N ARG A 239 -6.57 -35.38 -13.71
CA ARG A 239 -5.31 -34.75 -13.30
C ARG A 239 -4.67 -33.93 -14.42
N GLN A 240 -4.73 -34.41 -15.67
CA GLN A 240 -4.15 -33.70 -16.80
C GLN A 240 -5.03 -32.53 -17.24
N GLN A 241 -6.35 -32.71 -17.25
CA GLN A 241 -7.31 -31.63 -17.46
C GLN A 241 -7.11 -30.49 -16.45
N ALA A 242 -6.99 -30.81 -15.16
CA ALA A 242 -6.74 -29.81 -14.12
C ALA A 242 -5.40 -29.06 -14.31
N ARG A 243 -4.37 -29.74 -14.83
CA ARG A 243 -3.06 -29.13 -15.13
C ARG A 243 -3.08 -28.23 -16.37
N HIS A 244 -3.86 -28.58 -17.38
CA HIS A 244 -4.10 -27.75 -18.55
C HIS A 244 -4.91 -26.51 -18.17
N LEU A 245 -5.99 -26.68 -17.41
CA LEU A 245 -6.79 -25.57 -16.88
C LEU A 245 -5.95 -24.61 -16.02
N ALA A 246 -5.07 -25.14 -15.16
CA ALA A 246 -4.15 -24.31 -14.38
C ALA A 246 -3.17 -23.53 -15.26
N ALA A 247 -2.66 -24.13 -16.34
CA ALA A 247 -1.75 -23.44 -17.27
C ALA A 247 -2.45 -22.30 -18.01
N LEU A 248 -3.68 -22.51 -18.51
CA LEU A 248 -4.49 -21.46 -19.12
C LEU A 248 -4.81 -20.32 -18.14
N ARG A 249 -5.22 -20.66 -16.90
CA ARG A 249 -5.45 -19.67 -15.84
C ARG A 249 -4.22 -18.81 -15.59
N ASP A 250 -3.08 -19.47 -15.42
CA ASP A 250 -1.84 -18.80 -15.05
C ASP A 250 -1.31 -17.93 -16.22
N ARG A 251 -1.48 -18.39 -17.48
CA ARG A 251 -1.24 -17.61 -18.71
C ARG A 251 -2.11 -16.35 -18.78
N ALA A 252 -3.42 -16.48 -18.55
CA ALA A 252 -4.35 -15.34 -18.52
C ALA A 252 -3.99 -14.34 -17.41
N LEU A 253 -3.67 -14.82 -16.22
CA LEU A 253 -3.23 -13.98 -15.09
C LEU A 253 -1.92 -13.25 -15.40
N LEU A 254 -0.96 -13.91 -16.08
CA LEU A 254 0.31 -13.30 -16.46
C LEU A 254 0.10 -12.07 -17.35
N ARG A 255 -0.69 -12.25 -18.41
CA ARG A 255 -1.05 -11.20 -19.37
C ARG A 255 -1.74 -10.05 -18.66
N LEU A 256 -2.72 -10.34 -17.83
CA LEU A 256 -3.43 -9.33 -17.05
C LEU A 256 -2.49 -8.51 -16.13
N LEU A 257 -1.52 -9.15 -15.48
CA LEU A 257 -0.51 -8.47 -14.67
C LEU A 257 0.49 -7.66 -15.49
N ALA A 258 0.89 -8.16 -16.66
CA ALA A 258 1.87 -7.52 -17.54
C ALA A 258 1.27 -6.33 -18.32
N ASP A 259 0.06 -6.51 -18.85
CA ASP A 259 -0.59 -5.58 -19.79
C ASP A 259 -1.35 -4.45 -19.08
N LEU A 260 -1.97 -4.74 -17.93
CA LEU A 260 -2.70 -3.75 -17.14
C LEU A 260 -1.88 -3.23 -15.96
N GLY A 261 -0.75 -3.86 -15.67
CA GLY A 261 0.12 -3.49 -14.55
C GLY A 261 -0.55 -3.61 -13.19
N LEU A 262 -1.57 -4.46 -13.00
CA LEU A 262 -2.33 -4.55 -11.74
C LEU A 262 -1.45 -5.01 -10.56
N ARG A 263 -1.84 -4.61 -9.33
CA ARG A 263 -1.30 -5.28 -8.13
C ARG A 263 -1.86 -6.69 -8.08
N ILE A 264 -1.10 -7.64 -7.54
CA ILE A 264 -1.56 -9.03 -7.44
C ILE A 264 -2.85 -9.16 -6.64
N GLY A 265 -3.01 -8.41 -5.55
CA GLY A 265 -4.27 -8.38 -4.79
C GLY A 265 -5.43 -7.77 -5.59
N GLU A 266 -5.16 -6.82 -6.48
CA GLU A 266 -6.17 -6.28 -7.40
C GLU A 266 -6.57 -7.34 -8.44
N ALA A 267 -5.64 -8.11 -9.00
CA ALA A 267 -5.98 -9.16 -9.96
C ALA A 267 -6.72 -10.33 -9.30
N LEU A 268 -6.22 -10.81 -8.15
CA LEU A 268 -6.75 -11.99 -7.49
C LEU A 268 -8.10 -11.75 -6.82
N ALA A 269 -8.43 -10.52 -6.42
CA ALA A 269 -9.71 -10.19 -5.80
C ALA A 269 -10.89 -10.16 -6.79
N ARG A 270 -10.64 -10.29 -8.10
CA ARG A 270 -11.67 -10.18 -9.13
C ARG A 270 -12.58 -11.38 -9.19
N ASP A 271 -13.85 -11.12 -9.42
CA ASP A 271 -14.87 -12.11 -9.75
C ASP A 271 -15.28 -11.96 -11.22
N LEU A 272 -16.00 -12.95 -11.75
CA LEU A 272 -16.44 -12.91 -13.15
C LEU A 272 -17.32 -11.68 -13.45
N ASP A 273 -18.11 -11.24 -12.46
CA ASP A 273 -18.96 -10.04 -12.54
C ASP A 273 -18.17 -8.73 -12.66
N ASP A 274 -16.86 -8.76 -12.40
CA ASP A 274 -15.99 -7.59 -12.61
C ASP A 274 -15.61 -7.40 -14.09
N LEU A 275 -15.86 -8.38 -14.95
CA LEU A 275 -15.74 -8.23 -16.40
C LEU A 275 -16.97 -7.49 -16.94
N SER A 276 -16.74 -6.49 -17.79
CA SER A 276 -17.81 -5.68 -18.38
C SER A 276 -17.52 -5.40 -19.85
N TYR A 277 -18.48 -4.74 -20.51
CA TYR A 277 -18.29 -4.11 -21.79
C TYR A 277 -18.55 -2.61 -21.65
N ASN A 278 -17.63 -1.80 -22.15
CA ASN A 278 -17.74 -0.35 -22.18
C ASN A 278 -17.15 0.18 -23.48
N ALA A 279 -17.88 1.06 -24.17
CA ALA A 279 -17.47 1.66 -25.45
C ALA A 279 -16.98 0.62 -26.50
N GLY A 280 -17.62 -0.54 -26.57
CA GLY A 280 -17.25 -1.62 -27.50
C GLY A 280 -15.99 -2.41 -27.11
N GLN A 281 -15.42 -2.18 -25.93
CA GLN A 281 -14.25 -2.89 -25.43
C GLN A 281 -14.64 -3.77 -24.24
N ARG A 282 -14.05 -4.97 -24.16
CA ARG A 282 -14.09 -5.77 -22.93
C ARG A 282 -13.23 -5.07 -21.89
N THR A 283 -13.78 -4.86 -20.70
CA THR A 283 -13.11 -4.16 -19.61
C THR A 283 -13.08 -5.00 -18.35
N LEU A 284 -12.13 -4.68 -17.47
CA LEU A 284 -12.05 -5.21 -16.11
C LEU A 284 -12.23 -4.06 -15.11
N ARG A 285 -13.22 -4.21 -14.22
CA ARG A 285 -13.43 -3.32 -13.08
C ARG A 285 -12.66 -3.80 -11.86
N PHE A 286 -12.06 -2.90 -11.11
CA PHE A 286 -11.36 -3.22 -9.86
C PHE A 286 -11.34 -2.07 -8.88
N VAL A 287 -11.17 -2.39 -7.61
CA VAL A 287 -11.03 -1.39 -6.55
C VAL A 287 -9.55 -1.18 -6.25
N GLY A 288 -9.07 0.05 -6.46
CA GLY A 288 -7.73 0.47 -6.10
C GLY A 288 -7.60 0.89 -4.63
N LYS A 289 -6.39 1.28 -4.23
CA LYS A 289 -6.15 1.84 -2.89
C LYS A 289 -7.06 3.04 -2.62
N GLY A 290 -7.69 3.08 -1.44
CA GLY A 290 -8.62 4.16 -1.05
C GLY A 290 -10.06 3.95 -1.53
N SER A 291 -10.44 2.72 -1.86
CA SER A 291 -11.79 2.34 -2.31
C SER A 291 -12.24 2.98 -3.64
N GLN A 292 -11.28 3.49 -4.42
CA GLN A 292 -11.56 4.09 -5.72
C GLN A 292 -11.80 3.00 -6.76
N GLN A 293 -12.98 2.98 -7.36
CA GLN A 293 -13.28 2.09 -8.49
C GLN A 293 -12.51 2.53 -9.73
N ARG A 294 -12.03 1.55 -10.48
CA ARG A 294 -11.23 1.70 -11.69
C ARG A 294 -11.73 0.72 -12.72
N GLU A 295 -11.65 1.12 -13.98
CA GLU A 295 -11.99 0.29 -15.11
C GLU A 295 -10.83 0.39 -16.11
N ARG A 296 -10.41 -0.76 -16.67
CA ARG A 296 -9.34 -0.81 -17.67
C ARG A 296 -9.77 -1.68 -18.83
N PRO A 297 -9.51 -1.25 -20.08
CA PRO A 297 -9.75 -2.11 -21.24
C PRO A 297 -8.78 -3.28 -21.24
N LEU A 298 -9.26 -4.42 -21.73
CA LEU A 298 -8.46 -5.63 -21.93
C LEU A 298 -7.95 -5.64 -23.37
N PRO A 299 -6.62 -5.59 -23.58
CA PRO A 299 -6.03 -5.80 -24.90
C PRO A 299 -6.44 -7.15 -25.50
N ALA A 300 -6.48 -7.23 -26.83
CA ALA A 300 -6.96 -8.41 -27.55
C ALA A 300 -6.24 -9.70 -27.13
N HIS A 301 -4.92 -9.66 -26.99
CA HIS A 301 -4.12 -10.82 -26.59
C HIS A 301 -4.30 -11.21 -25.12
N THR A 302 -4.65 -10.25 -24.25
CA THR A 302 -5.06 -10.53 -22.86
C THR A 302 -6.44 -11.19 -22.84
N LEU A 303 -7.35 -10.68 -23.67
CA LEU A 303 -8.72 -11.18 -23.79
C LEU A 303 -8.76 -12.60 -24.33
N GLU A 304 -8.00 -12.88 -25.39
CA GLU A 304 -7.87 -14.23 -25.97
C GLU A 304 -7.45 -15.26 -24.91
N ALA A 305 -6.38 -14.99 -24.17
CA ALA A 305 -5.93 -15.90 -23.12
C ALA A 305 -6.95 -16.06 -21.99
N LEU A 306 -7.72 -15.00 -21.69
CA LEU A 306 -8.78 -15.07 -20.72
C LEU A 306 -9.95 -15.91 -21.22
N ASP A 307 -10.39 -15.73 -22.46
CA ASP A 307 -11.47 -16.48 -23.07
C ASP A 307 -11.11 -17.97 -23.22
N ASP A 308 -9.88 -18.31 -23.59
CA ASP A 308 -9.37 -19.70 -23.60
C ASP A 308 -9.50 -20.35 -22.21
N TYR A 309 -9.09 -19.63 -21.17
CA TYR A 309 -9.20 -20.10 -19.80
C TYR A 309 -10.65 -20.28 -19.36
N LEU A 310 -11.53 -19.32 -19.66
CA LEU A 310 -12.93 -19.38 -19.28
C LEU A 310 -13.68 -20.49 -20.03
N ALA A 311 -13.38 -20.70 -21.31
CA ALA A 311 -13.91 -21.81 -22.10
C ALA A 311 -13.48 -23.17 -21.51
N ALA A 312 -12.20 -23.34 -21.20
CA ALA A 312 -11.70 -24.56 -20.58
C ALA A 312 -12.29 -24.80 -19.18
N ARG A 313 -12.51 -23.72 -18.41
CA ARG A 313 -13.16 -23.79 -17.10
C ARG A 313 -14.61 -24.23 -17.22
N ALA A 314 -15.37 -23.61 -18.13
CA ALA A 314 -16.77 -23.93 -18.40
C ALA A 314 -16.93 -25.40 -18.83
N ALA A 315 -16.06 -25.87 -19.72
CA ALA A 315 -16.01 -27.27 -20.15
C ALA A 315 -15.71 -28.23 -18.98
N ALA A 316 -14.78 -27.87 -18.10
CA ALA A 316 -14.44 -28.69 -16.93
C ALA A 316 -15.58 -28.75 -15.87
N THR A 317 -16.42 -27.72 -15.80
CA THR A 317 -17.59 -27.67 -14.90
C THR A 317 -18.89 -28.10 -15.56
N GLY A 318 -18.88 -28.43 -16.86
CA GLY A 318 -20.07 -28.85 -17.60
C GLY A 318 -21.14 -27.77 -17.75
N CYS A 319 -20.74 -26.49 -17.83
CA CYS A 319 -21.65 -25.38 -18.04
C CYS A 319 -21.21 -24.48 -19.20
N ALA A 320 -22.05 -23.52 -19.59
CA ALA A 320 -21.70 -22.48 -20.54
C ALA A 320 -20.87 -21.37 -19.85
N VAL A 321 -20.09 -20.61 -20.63
CA VAL A 321 -19.17 -19.58 -20.10
C VAL A 321 -19.92 -18.48 -19.34
N ASP A 322 -21.11 -18.10 -19.82
CA ASP A 322 -22.01 -17.12 -19.20
C ASP A 322 -22.65 -17.61 -17.90
N ALA A 323 -22.70 -18.93 -17.68
CA ALA A 323 -23.18 -19.54 -16.44
C ALA A 323 -22.10 -19.70 -15.36
N LEU A 324 -20.83 -19.36 -15.65
CA LEU A 324 -19.76 -19.41 -14.68
C LEU A 324 -19.95 -18.33 -13.59
N THR A 325 -19.67 -18.67 -12.34
CA THR A 325 -19.73 -17.74 -11.20
C THR A 325 -18.48 -17.80 -10.32
N GLY A 326 -18.33 -16.80 -9.44
CA GLY A 326 -17.28 -16.74 -8.43
C GLY A 326 -15.95 -16.13 -8.93
N PRO A 327 -14.81 -16.49 -8.30
CA PRO A 327 -13.51 -15.89 -8.58
C PRO A 327 -13.13 -15.96 -10.05
N LEU A 328 -12.62 -14.87 -10.60
CA LEU A 328 -12.09 -14.83 -11.96
C LEU A 328 -10.99 -15.87 -12.12
N PHE A 329 -9.98 -15.84 -11.23
CA PHE A 329 -8.89 -16.82 -11.18
C PHE A 329 -9.15 -17.88 -10.10
N ALA A 330 -9.82 -18.95 -10.49
CA ALA A 330 -10.23 -20.02 -9.58
C ALA A 330 -9.21 -21.18 -9.47
N THR A 331 -9.19 -21.82 -8.32
CA THR A 331 -8.56 -23.12 -8.04
C THR A 331 -9.63 -24.08 -7.56
N THR A 332 -9.59 -25.34 -7.97
CA THR A 332 -10.50 -26.35 -7.40
C THR A 332 -10.01 -26.74 -6.02
N SER A 333 -10.85 -26.55 -5.01
CA SER A 333 -10.62 -27.02 -3.64
C SER A 333 -10.79 -28.55 -3.54
N THR A 334 -10.31 -29.15 -2.46
CA THR A 334 -10.46 -30.59 -2.18
C THR A 334 -11.90 -31.06 -2.09
N ASP A 335 -12.82 -30.15 -1.75
CA ASP A 335 -14.28 -30.38 -1.70
C ASP A 335 -14.98 -30.09 -3.04
N GLY A 336 -14.23 -29.81 -4.11
CA GLY A 336 -14.76 -29.53 -5.44
C GLY A 336 -15.27 -28.10 -5.64
N THR A 337 -15.24 -27.25 -4.60
CA THR A 337 -15.69 -25.86 -4.72
C THR A 337 -14.63 -24.97 -5.40
N PRO A 338 -15.02 -23.99 -6.22
CA PRO A 338 -14.09 -23.02 -6.78
C PRO A 338 -13.60 -22.06 -5.70
N GLY A 339 -12.34 -22.21 -5.29
CA GLY A 339 -11.64 -21.29 -4.41
C GLY A 339 -10.88 -20.21 -5.18
N ARG A 340 -10.61 -19.06 -4.55
CA ARG A 340 -9.77 -18.00 -5.12
C ARG A 340 -8.30 -18.42 -5.09
N LEU A 341 -7.57 -18.21 -6.20
CA LEU A 341 -6.13 -18.48 -6.26
C LEU A 341 -5.38 -17.67 -5.18
N ALA A 342 -4.60 -18.38 -4.35
CA ALA A 342 -3.85 -17.76 -3.27
C ALA A 342 -2.58 -17.06 -3.78
N GLU A 343 -2.32 -15.85 -3.29
CA GLU A 343 -1.15 -15.03 -3.67
C GLU A 343 0.20 -15.80 -3.59
N PRO A 344 0.53 -16.55 -2.53
CA PRO A 344 1.80 -17.27 -2.44
C PRO A 344 2.02 -18.27 -3.58
N ASN A 345 0.95 -18.84 -4.14
CA ASN A 345 1.03 -19.78 -5.26
C ASN A 345 1.47 -19.07 -6.53
N VAL A 346 1.02 -17.83 -6.75
CA VAL A 346 1.42 -17.01 -7.90
C VAL A 346 2.92 -16.66 -7.83
N PHE A 347 3.45 -16.35 -6.64
CA PHE A 347 4.89 -16.11 -6.48
C PHE A 347 5.72 -17.34 -6.82
N THR A 348 5.30 -18.50 -6.33
CA THR A 348 6.00 -19.77 -6.59
C THR A 348 5.96 -20.12 -8.08
N TRP A 349 4.78 -20.03 -8.69
CA TRP A 349 4.59 -20.28 -10.11
C TRP A 349 5.39 -19.31 -10.99
N LEU A 350 5.31 -18.00 -10.75
CA LEU A 350 6.01 -16.99 -11.56
C LEU A 350 7.53 -17.20 -11.55
N ARG A 351 8.10 -17.57 -10.39
CA ARG A 351 9.54 -17.85 -10.28
C ARG A 351 9.93 -19.14 -11.00
N ARG A 352 9.06 -20.16 -10.97
CA ARG A 352 9.25 -21.40 -11.72
C ARG A 352 9.22 -21.11 -13.23
N LEU A 353 8.19 -20.42 -13.70
CA LEU A 353 8.04 -20.03 -15.10
C LEU A 353 9.25 -19.21 -15.58
N ALA A 354 9.69 -18.24 -14.79
CA ALA A 354 10.86 -17.44 -15.12
C ALA A 354 12.16 -18.25 -15.16
N LEU A 355 12.30 -19.24 -14.26
CA LEU A 355 13.47 -20.11 -14.24
C LEU A 355 13.51 -20.99 -15.49
N THR A 356 12.38 -21.59 -15.87
CA THR A 356 12.28 -22.44 -17.06
C THR A 356 12.35 -21.63 -18.36
N ALA A 357 11.92 -20.37 -18.32
CA ALA A 357 12.11 -19.42 -19.41
C ALA A 357 13.58 -18.97 -19.56
N GLY A 358 14.47 -19.24 -18.59
CA GLY A 358 15.88 -18.84 -18.66
C GLY A 358 16.17 -17.42 -18.19
N ILE A 359 15.29 -16.81 -17.39
CA ILE A 359 15.45 -15.43 -16.92
C ILE A 359 16.46 -15.37 -15.77
N PRO A 360 17.57 -14.61 -15.89
CA PRO A 360 18.65 -14.61 -14.89
C PRO A 360 18.18 -14.24 -13.48
N ALA A 361 17.18 -13.34 -13.38
CA ALA A 361 16.68 -12.86 -12.10
C ALA A 361 15.48 -13.65 -11.54
N ALA A 362 15.15 -14.83 -12.09
CA ALA A 362 13.97 -15.62 -11.76
C ALA A 362 13.67 -15.72 -10.25
N LYS A 363 14.68 -16.04 -9.42
CA LYS A 363 14.52 -16.22 -7.96
C LYS A 363 14.05 -14.95 -7.21
N ARG A 364 14.24 -13.77 -7.81
CA ARG A 364 13.91 -12.47 -7.22
C ARG A 364 12.61 -11.88 -7.78
N LEU A 365 12.01 -12.51 -8.79
CA LEU A 365 10.78 -12.02 -9.38
C LEU A 365 9.60 -12.13 -8.42
N SER A 366 8.68 -11.20 -8.65
CA SER A 366 7.40 -11.08 -7.96
C SER A 366 6.38 -10.45 -8.93
N PRO A 367 5.07 -10.52 -8.66
CA PRO A 367 4.08 -9.79 -9.45
C PRO A 367 4.38 -8.28 -9.55
N HIS A 368 5.03 -7.70 -8.54
CA HIS A 368 5.47 -6.30 -8.59
C HIS A 368 6.55 -6.03 -9.64
N SER A 369 7.32 -7.04 -10.07
CA SER A 369 8.28 -6.92 -11.18
C SER A 369 7.56 -6.71 -12.51
N LEU A 370 6.45 -7.41 -12.76
CA LEU A 370 5.61 -7.22 -13.96
C LEU A 370 4.99 -5.83 -13.98
N ARG A 371 4.42 -5.40 -12.86
CA ARG A 371 3.90 -4.03 -12.71
C ARG A 371 4.96 -2.95 -12.93
N HIS A 372 6.19 -3.20 -12.49
CA HIS A 372 7.31 -2.30 -12.76
C HIS A 372 7.67 -2.27 -14.25
N ALA A 373 7.65 -3.43 -14.91
CA ALA A 373 7.90 -3.55 -16.34
C ALA A 373 6.82 -2.83 -17.15
N PHE A 374 5.53 -2.98 -16.80
CA PHE A 374 4.42 -2.23 -17.39
C PHE A 374 4.68 -0.72 -17.37
N ALA A 375 4.98 -0.16 -16.19
CA ALA A 375 5.20 1.27 -16.04
C ALA A 375 6.40 1.77 -16.84
N THR A 376 7.48 0.98 -16.85
CA THR A 376 8.68 1.28 -17.64
C THR A 376 8.37 1.22 -19.13
N GLY A 377 7.68 0.17 -19.58
CA GLY A 377 7.34 -0.07 -20.98
C GLY A 377 6.42 0.98 -21.54
N ALA A 378 5.37 1.35 -20.79
CA ALA A 378 4.47 2.43 -21.18
C ALA A 378 5.23 3.75 -21.38
N ARG A 379 6.18 4.08 -20.49
CA ARG A 379 7.02 5.27 -20.64
C ARG A 379 7.95 5.18 -21.85
N GLN A 380 8.56 4.02 -22.09
CA GLN A 380 9.40 3.78 -23.26
C GLN A 380 8.61 3.86 -24.57
N ALA A 381 7.35 3.44 -24.56
CA ALA A 381 6.40 3.58 -25.66
C ALA A 381 5.84 5.01 -25.83
N GLY A 382 6.27 5.97 -25.00
CA GLY A 382 5.87 7.38 -25.11
C GLY A 382 4.57 7.76 -24.41
N VAL A 383 3.97 6.87 -23.61
CA VAL A 383 2.74 7.19 -22.85
C VAL A 383 3.03 8.31 -21.84
N PRO A 384 2.21 9.38 -21.79
CA PRO A 384 2.35 10.47 -20.82
C PRO A 384 2.43 9.98 -19.36
N LEU A 385 3.14 10.72 -18.50
CA LEU A 385 3.44 10.25 -17.14
C LEU A 385 2.17 10.21 -16.28
N GLU A 386 1.28 11.16 -16.51
CA GLU A 386 -0.07 11.26 -15.96
C GLU A 386 -0.90 10.03 -16.30
N ASP A 387 -0.91 9.58 -17.56
CA ASP A 387 -1.66 8.39 -17.98
C ASP A 387 -1.09 7.11 -17.36
N VAL A 388 0.24 7.01 -17.24
CA VAL A 388 0.90 5.91 -16.52
C VAL A 388 0.56 5.96 -15.02
N GLN A 389 0.54 7.15 -14.41
CA GLN A 389 0.17 7.35 -13.01
C GLN A 389 -1.27 6.91 -12.75
N ASP A 390 -2.18 7.28 -13.64
CA ASP A 390 -3.60 6.94 -13.56
C ASP A 390 -3.82 5.45 -13.79
N ALA A 391 -3.17 4.85 -14.80
CA ALA A 391 -3.18 3.40 -15.02
C ALA A 391 -2.71 2.63 -13.78
N MET A 392 -1.63 3.10 -13.14
CA MET A 392 -1.10 2.50 -11.92
C MET A 392 -1.91 2.86 -10.66
N GLY A 393 -2.78 3.85 -10.68
CA GLY A 393 -3.47 4.30 -9.48
C GLY A 393 -2.55 4.74 -8.36
N HIS A 394 -1.58 5.56 -8.74
CA HIS A 394 -0.66 6.20 -7.84
C HIS A 394 -1.25 7.51 -7.33
N ALA A 395 -1.59 7.56 -6.04
CA ALA A 395 -2.10 8.77 -5.39
C ALA A 395 -1.04 9.88 -5.26
N ASP A 396 0.25 9.51 -5.27
CA ASP A 396 1.36 10.46 -5.16
C ASP A 396 2.20 10.42 -6.45
N PRO A 397 2.31 11.54 -7.19
CA PRO A 397 3.11 11.62 -8.41
C PRO A 397 4.57 11.24 -8.24
N ARG A 398 5.15 11.36 -7.04
CA ARG A 398 6.52 10.89 -6.74
C ARG A 398 6.68 9.39 -7.01
N THR A 399 5.62 8.60 -6.82
CA THR A 399 5.67 7.15 -7.03
C THR A 399 5.71 6.76 -8.51
N THR A 400 5.20 7.61 -9.41
CA THR A 400 5.30 7.43 -10.86
C THR A 400 6.56 8.08 -11.42
N ARG A 401 6.98 9.23 -10.88
CA ARG A 401 8.23 9.92 -11.28
C ARG A 401 9.49 9.06 -11.19
N ARG A 402 9.49 7.98 -10.40
CA ARG A 402 10.61 7.01 -10.36
C ARG A 402 10.83 6.27 -11.70
N TYR A 403 9.83 6.26 -12.58
CA TYR A 403 9.90 5.66 -13.90
C TYR A 403 10.35 6.64 -14.98
N ASP A 404 10.48 7.92 -14.63
CA ASP A 404 10.95 8.94 -15.55
C ASP A 404 12.48 8.92 -15.63
N ARG A 405 13.00 8.06 -16.52
CA ARG A 405 14.44 7.91 -16.75
C ARG A 405 15.04 9.08 -17.53
N ASP A 406 14.20 9.89 -18.16
CA ASP A 406 14.60 11.01 -19.02
C ASP A 406 14.47 12.38 -18.32
N ARG A 407 14.34 12.40 -16.98
CA ARG A 407 14.13 13.63 -16.17
C ARG A 407 15.15 14.76 -16.40
N HIS A 408 16.28 14.44 -17.02
CA HIS A 408 17.39 15.35 -17.31
C HIS A 408 17.80 15.30 -18.79
N ASN A 409 16.98 14.71 -19.66
CA ASN A 409 17.24 14.73 -21.08
C ASN A 409 16.93 16.12 -21.63
N LEU A 410 17.98 16.86 -22.00
CA LEU A 410 17.86 18.21 -22.57
C LEU A 410 17.04 18.23 -23.86
N ASP A 411 17.03 17.14 -24.65
CA ASP A 411 16.23 17.05 -25.87
C ASP A 411 14.72 17.09 -25.60
N ARG A 412 14.31 16.74 -24.37
CA ARG A 412 12.92 16.79 -23.91
C ARG A 412 12.63 18.04 -23.07
N ASP A 413 13.56 18.99 -23.00
CA ASP A 413 13.34 20.24 -22.28
C ASP A 413 12.15 20.98 -22.91
N PRO A 414 11.19 21.47 -22.10
CA PRO A 414 10.05 22.23 -22.60
C PRO A 414 10.44 23.38 -23.52
N ALA A 415 11.62 23.98 -23.35
CA ALA A 415 12.15 25.03 -24.20
C ALA A 415 12.30 24.58 -25.67
N HIS A 416 12.77 23.35 -25.93
CA HIS A 416 12.90 22.83 -27.30
C HIS A 416 11.53 22.62 -27.96
N ILE A 417 10.57 22.05 -27.23
CA ILE A 417 9.21 21.81 -27.72
C ILE A 417 8.49 23.14 -27.99
N LEU A 418 8.58 24.10 -27.06
CA LEU A 418 7.99 25.43 -27.22
C LEU A 418 8.66 26.22 -28.35
N GLY A 419 9.98 26.08 -28.52
CA GLY A 419 10.75 26.67 -29.61
C GLY A 419 10.28 26.17 -30.97
N ALA A 420 10.21 24.85 -31.16
CA ALA A 420 9.74 24.23 -32.40
C ALA A 420 8.29 24.60 -32.74
N SER A 421 7.42 24.62 -31.73
CA SER A 421 6.02 25.02 -31.87
C SER A 421 5.87 26.49 -32.28
N ARG A 422 6.67 27.40 -31.69
CA ARG A 422 6.72 28.81 -32.08
C ARG A 422 7.25 29.00 -33.50
N ALA A 423 8.29 28.27 -33.89
CA ALA A 423 8.85 28.32 -35.23
C ALA A 423 7.83 27.85 -36.28
N SER A 424 7.11 26.75 -36.02
CA SER A 424 6.05 26.25 -36.90
C SER A 424 4.92 27.26 -37.09
N ARG A 425 4.43 27.88 -36.01
CA ARG A 425 3.38 28.91 -36.11
C ARG A 425 3.83 30.14 -36.91
N ARG A 426 5.08 30.59 -36.74
CA ARG A 426 5.62 31.69 -37.55
C ARG A 426 5.70 31.31 -39.02
N ALA A 427 6.18 30.10 -39.34
CA ALA A 427 6.26 29.63 -40.72
C ALA A 427 4.87 29.55 -41.39
N THR A 428 3.83 29.13 -40.65
CA THR A 428 2.44 29.15 -41.13
C THR A 428 1.93 30.57 -41.36
N GLN A 429 2.25 31.52 -40.47
CA GLN A 429 1.86 32.93 -40.62
C GLN A 429 2.56 33.62 -41.80
N THR A 430 3.85 33.35 -42.02
CA THR A 430 4.59 33.88 -43.17
C THR A 430 4.00 33.37 -44.48
N ARG A 431 3.70 32.07 -44.59
CA ARG A 431 3.05 31.50 -45.78
C ARG A 431 1.66 32.10 -46.05
N ALA A 432 0.87 32.32 -45.00
CA ALA A 432 -0.44 32.97 -45.15
C ALA A 432 -0.32 34.43 -45.62
N ALA A 433 0.70 35.16 -45.17
CA ALA A 433 0.95 36.53 -45.62
C ALA A 433 1.47 36.59 -47.07
N ASP A 434 2.28 35.63 -47.50
CA ASP A 434 2.78 35.54 -48.88
C ASP A 434 1.66 35.18 -49.88
N ASP A 435 0.70 34.32 -49.48
CA ASP A 435 -0.47 33.98 -50.30
C ASP A 435 -1.46 35.15 -50.44
N GLU A 436 -1.59 36.02 -49.43
CA GLU A 436 -2.42 37.24 -49.52
C GLU A 436 -1.74 38.38 -50.31
N GLY A 437 -0.40 38.42 -50.35
CA GLY A 437 0.37 39.42 -51.09
C GLY A 437 0.52 39.14 -52.59
N GLY A 438 0.24 37.92 -53.06
CA GLY A 438 0.35 37.52 -54.47
C GLY A 438 -0.90 37.77 -55.33
N LEU A 439 -1.96 38.35 -54.75
CA LEU A 439 -3.24 38.65 -55.41
C LEU A 439 -3.49 40.16 -55.60
N ALA A 440 -2.50 41.02 -55.33
CA ALA A 440 -2.58 42.47 -55.46
C ALA A 440 -1.94 42.99 -56.76
#